data_AF-A0A0R2V1F4-F1
#
_entry.id   AF-A0A0R2V1F4-F1
#
_cell.length_a   1.000
_cell.length_b   1.000
_cell.length_c   1.000
_cell.angle_alpha   90.00
_cell.angle_beta   90.00
_cell.angle_gamma   90.00
#
_symmetry.space_group_name_H-M   'P 1'
#
loop_
_entity.id
_entity.type
_entity.pdbx_description
1 polymer ?
#
loop_
_entity_poly.entity_id
_entity_poly.type
_entity_poly.pdbx_seq_one_letter_code
_entity_poly.pdbx_strand_id
1 'polypeptide(L)'
;MEILNLPVDTIEGIGPAYAALLRQEQIITVHDLLLYAPISIADRTGIPASRIEKWRSAALLLELPAVDHQLAEALVAGGIATLDALLSKDLESLTSIFEAARTSGLIADVPDSSALFAMVREAASLHYGATLQGVIRNDAGVPLEGVAVLSGRYKTRSNARGIWRISGVHHHGALSVFISKDGYVVEHLPNFPAQHDDFTTELVETILHAGENVPIVLDEYLGDALPPLQCYDTDIRIESTPLREGDMLRVHSIYANNDVKMVSLFNAMENNELVIRCYRVSNLQFAETPAIDSIWQPLGDGLRQIPIRPQGIPLLKRLRRTSFSGSTRADSVEAFFNGLTSFSIAINN
;
A
#
# COMPACT_ATOMS: atom_id res chain seq x y z
N MET A 1 -10.79 -7.00 -9.86
CA MET A 1 -10.46 -8.19 -9.05
C MET A 1 -11.67 -9.08 -8.72
N GLU A 2 -12.81 -8.94 -9.42
CA GLU A 2 -13.95 -9.85 -9.22
C GLU A 2 -13.66 -11.26 -9.78
N ILE A 3 -12.90 -11.34 -10.88
CA ILE A 3 -12.52 -12.61 -11.54
C ILE A 3 -11.78 -13.57 -10.60
N LEU A 4 -10.89 -13.06 -9.73
CA LEU A 4 -10.14 -13.92 -8.82
C LEU A 4 -11.03 -14.60 -7.75
N ASN A 5 -12.20 -14.02 -7.46
CA ASN A 5 -13.16 -14.62 -6.53
C ASN A 5 -14.14 -15.58 -7.23
N LEU A 6 -14.04 -15.76 -8.55
CA LEU A 6 -14.85 -16.75 -9.26
C LEU A 6 -14.46 -18.17 -8.84
N PRO A 7 -15.39 -19.14 -8.96
CA PRO A 7 -15.11 -20.54 -8.70
C PRO A 7 -13.88 -21.04 -9.48
N VAL A 8 -13.10 -21.92 -8.86
CA VAL A 8 -11.83 -22.43 -9.43
C VAL A 8 -12.03 -23.16 -10.76
N ASP A 9 -13.20 -23.77 -10.98
CA ASP A 9 -13.61 -24.39 -12.24
C ASP A 9 -13.96 -23.40 -13.36
N THR A 10 -13.79 -22.10 -13.14
CA THR A 10 -13.76 -21.09 -14.20
C THR A 10 -12.45 -21.15 -14.99
N ILE A 11 -11.37 -21.70 -14.42
CA ILE A 11 -10.12 -21.93 -15.15
C ILE A 11 -10.31 -23.12 -16.09
N GLU A 12 -10.05 -22.89 -17.39
CA GLU A 12 -10.18 -23.94 -18.39
C GLU A 12 -9.27 -25.14 -18.09
N GLY A 13 -9.81 -26.34 -18.34
CA GLY A 13 -9.18 -27.60 -17.96
C GLY A 13 -9.41 -28.04 -16.50
N ILE A 14 -10.03 -27.22 -15.63
CA ILE A 14 -10.51 -27.64 -14.30
C ILE A 14 -11.96 -28.16 -14.41
N GLY A 15 -12.10 -29.38 -14.90
CA GLY A 15 -13.40 -30.06 -14.94
C GLY A 15 -13.94 -30.43 -13.55
N PRO A 16 -15.21 -30.87 -13.45
CA PRO A 16 -15.88 -31.13 -12.16
C PRO A 16 -15.14 -32.08 -11.22
N ALA A 17 -14.45 -33.08 -11.76
CA ALA A 17 -13.65 -34.02 -10.97
C ALA A 17 -12.45 -33.34 -10.28
N TYR A 18 -11.70 -32.50 -10.99
CA TYR A 18 -10.59 -31.76 -10.41
C TYR A 18 -11.07 -30.67 -9.46
N ALA A 19 -12.15 -29.98 -9.81
CA ALA A 19 -12.78 -28.99 -8.95
C ALA A 19 -13.19 -29.59 -7.60
N ALA A 20 -13.74 -30.82 -7.61
CA ALA A 20 -14.10 -31.52 -6.38
C ALA A 20 -12.88 -31.82 -5.49
N LEU A 21 -11.76 -32.28 -6.07
CA LEU A 21 -10.50 -32.52 -5.34
C LEU A 21 -9.93 -31.22 -4.75
N LEU A 22 -9.90 -30.13 -5.53
CA LEU A 22 -9.42 -28.83 -5.08
C LEU A 22 -10.28 -28.28 -3.92
N ARG A 23 -11.62 -28.39 -4.03
CA ARG A 23 -12.54 -27.93 -2.98
C ARG A 23 -12.41 -28.71 -1.67
N GLN A 24 -12.10 -30.01 -1.73
CA GLN A 24 -11.79 -30.80 -0.52
C GLN A 24 -10.61 -30.20 0.25
N GLU A 25 -9.61 -29.69 -0.46
CA GLU A 25 -8.44 -29.00 0.08
C GLU A 25 -8.64 -27.49 0.27
N GLN A 26 -9.89 -27.03 0.29
CA GLN A 26 -10.24 -25.62 0.49
C GLN A 26 -9.63 -24.68 -0.57
N ILE A 27 -9.47 -25.16 -1.80
CA ILE A 27 -9.11 -24.36 -2.98
C ILE A 27 -10.39 -24.24 -3.82
N ILE A 28 -11.11 -23.13 -3.61
CA ILE A 28 -12.49 -22.96 -4.05
C ILE A 28 -12.59 -21.94 -5.18
N THR A 29 -11.75 -20.91 -5.15
CA THR A 29 -11.73 -19.82 -6.14
C THR A 29 -10.44 -19.83 -6.97
N VAL A 30 -10.45 -19.05 -8.05
CA VAL A 30 -9.25 -18.79 -8.86
C VAL A 30 -8.10 -18.25 -7.99
N HIS A 31 -8.41 -17.34 -7.06
CA HIS A 31 -7.45 -16.75 -6.13
C HIS A 31 -6.76 -17.80 -5.26
N ASP A 32 -7.49 -18.83 -4.80
CA ASP A 32 -6.95 -19.84 -3.89
C ASP A 32 -5.82 -20.66 -4.53
N LEU A 33 -5.80 -20.78 -5.87
CA LEU A 33 -4.70 -21.44 -6.59
C LEU A 33 -3.38 -20.70 -6.42
N LEU A 34 -3.42 -19.38 -6.21
CA LEU A 34 -2.23 -18.54 -6.08
C LEU A 34 -1.65 -18.58 -4.65
N LEU A 35 -2.40 -19.09 -3.67
CA LEU A 35 -1.97 -19.13 -2.27
C LEU A 35 -0.96 -20.24 -1.95
N TYR A 36 -0.89 -21.29 -2.77
CA TYR A 36 -0.12 -22.50 -2.45
C TYR A 36 0.79 -22.91 -3.59
N ALA A 37 2.04 -23.31 -3.27
CA ALA A 37 2.97 -23.92 -4.22
C ALA A 37 2.32 -25.09 -4.99
N PRO A 38 2.64 -25.30 -6.29
CA PRO A 38 2.00 -26.35 -7.09
C PRO A 38 2.22 -27.74 -6.48
N ILE A 39 3.42 -28.01 -5.98
CA ILE A 39 3.77 -29.25 -5.26
C ILE A 39 2.88 -29.44 -4.03
N SER A 40 2.64 -28.40 -3.22
CA SER A 40 1.76 -28.51 -2.05
C SER A 40 0.32 -28.82 -2.41
N ILE A 41 -0.19 -28.32 -3.55
CA ILE A 41 -1.52 -28.69 -4.04
C ILE A 41 -1.50 -30.14 -4.58
N ALA A 42 -0.44 -30.52 -5.30
CA ALA A 42 -0.28 -31.85 -5.87
C ALA A 42 -0.27 -32.93 -4.79
N ASP A 43 0.51 -32.74 -3.72
CA ASP A 43 0.63 -33.67 -2.60
C ASP A 43 -0.71 -33.91 -1.89
N ARG A 44 -1.53 -32.87 -1.77
CA ARG A 44 -2.83 -32.92 -1.09
C ARG A 44 -3.95 -33.50 -1.96
N THR A 45 -3.92 -33.22 -3.26
CA THR A 45 -5.02 -33.58 -4.18
C THR A 45 -4.74 -34.80 -5.05
N GLY A 46 -3.48 -35.22 -5.15
CA GLY A 46 -3.02 -36.24 -6.11
C GLY A 46 -2.99 -35.76 -7.57
N ILE A 47 -3.29 -34.49 -7.84
CA ILE A 47 -3.23 -33.91 -9.19
C ILE A 47 -1.76 -33.67 -9.57
N PRO A 48 -1.30 -34.00 -10.79
CA PRO A 48 0.08 -33.74 -11.20
C PRO A 48 0.46 -32.25 -11.08
N ALA A 49 1.61 -31.96 -10.44
CA ALA A 49 2.08 -30.60 -10.24
C ALA A 49 2.16 -29.78 -11.54
N SER A 50 2.60 -30.39 -12.64
CA SER A 50 2.67 -29.74 -13.96
C SER A 50 1.32 -29.30 -14.52
N ARG A 51 0.22 -29.95 -14.10
CA ARG A 51 -1.14 -29.53 -14.45
C ARG A 51 -1.58 -28.35 -13.59
N ILE A 52 -1.29 -28.40 -12.29
CA ILE A 52 -1.56 -27.29 -11.35
C ILE A 52 -0.78 -26.03 -11.75
N GLU A 53 0.47 -26.18 -12.20
CA GLU A 53 1.28 -25.08 -12.72
C GLU A 53 0.56 -24.35 -13.86
N LYS A 54 0.00 -25.07 -14.84
CA LYS A 54 -0.77 -24.45 -15.93
C LYS A 54 -1.99 -23.68 -15.43
N TRP A 55 -2.71 -24.23 -14.46
CA TRP A 55 -3.87 -23.55 -13.88
C TRP A 55 -3.47 -22.32 -13.07
N ARG A 56 -2.35 -22.39 -12.35
CA ARG A 56 -1.78 -21.24 -11.63
C ARG A 56 -1.29 -20.16 -12.59
N SER A 57 -0.70 -20.53 -13.72
CA SER A 57 -0.33 -19.59 -14.78
C SER A 57 -1.56 -18.85 -15.32
N ALA A 58 -2.64 -19.57 -15.61
CA ALA A 58 -3.89 -18.96 -16.03
C ALA A 58 -4.45 -18.03 -14.93
N ALA A 59 -4.47 -18.48 -13.66
CA ALA A 59 -4.91 -17.66 -12.54
C ALA A 59 -4.08 -16.38 -12.33
N LEU A 60 -2.75 -16.45 -12.53
CA LEU A 60 -1.85 -15.30 -12.44
C LEU A 60 -2.11 -14.30 -13.56
N LEU A 61 -2.31 -14.78 -14.80
CA LEU A 61 -2.63 -13.92 -15.95
C LEU A 61 -3.98 -13.21 -15.76
N LEU A 62 -4.94 -13.82 -15.08
CA LEU A 62 -6.22 -13.19 -14.73
C LEU A 62 -6.11 -12.07 -13.68
N GLU A 63 -4.93 -11.86 -13.09
CA GLU A 63 -4.68 -10.64 -12.31
C GLU A 63 -4.51 -9.40 -13.19
N LEU A 64 -4.25 -9.58 -14.50
CA LEU A 64 -4.14 -8.50 -15.47
C LEU A 64 -5.55 -8.00 -15.85
N PRO A 65 -5.91 -6.73 -15.58
CA PRO A 65 -7.23 -6.19 -15.91
C PRO A 65 -7.65 -6.37 -17.38
N ALA A 66 -6.70 -6.38 -18.31
CA ALA A 66 -6.95 -6.56 -19.74
C ALA A 66 -7.11 -8.04 -20.18
N VAL A 67 -7.00 -9.01 -19.27
CA VAL A 67 -7.02 -10.45 -19.59
C VAL A 67 -8.25 -11.12 -18.97
N ASP A 68 -9.07 -11.72 -19.82
CA ASP A 68 -10.15 -12.61 -19.40
C ASP A 68 -9.73 -14.10 -19.48
N HIS A 69 -10.65 -15.02 -19.16
CA HIS A 69 -10.38 -16.45 -19.14
C HIS A 69 -9.93 -17.02 -20.50
N GLN A 70 -10.51 -16.55 -21.61
CA GLN A 70 -10.16 -16.99 -22.96
C GLN A 70 -8.77 -16.48 -23.37
N LEU A 71 -8.46 -15.22 -23.05
CA LEU A 71 -7.13 -14.65 -23.31
C LEU A 71 -6.05 -15.31 -22.44
N ALA A 72 -6.34 -15.58 -21.16
CA ALA A 72 -5.42 -16.29 -20.28
C ALA A 72 -5.11 -17.69 -20.82
N GLU A 73 -6.14 -18.43 -21.28
CA GLU A 73 -5.95 -19.73 -21.89
C GLU A 73 -5.15 -19.66 -23.19
N ALA A 74 -5.45 -18.69 -24.07
CA ALA A 74 -4.71 -18.48 -25.31
C ALA A 74 -3.22 -18.21 -25.08
N LEU A 75 -2.89 -17.40 -24.07
CA LEU A 75 -1.50 -17.14 -23.67
C LEU A 75 -0.82 -18.42 -23.17
N VAL A 76 -1.45 -19.18 -22.28
CA VAL A 76 -0.90 -20.44 -21.76
C VAL A 76 -0.71 -21.47 -22.87
N ALA A 77 -1.68 -21.60 -23.79
CA ALA A 77 -1.59 -22.47 -24.96
C ALA A 77 -0.48 -22.03 -25.93
N GLY A 78 -0.24 -20.72 -26.03
CA GLY A 78 0.87 -20.10 -26.76
C GLY A 78 2.24 -20.20 -26.07
N GLY A 79 2.32 -20.88 -24.92
CA GLY A 79 3.57 -21.09 -24.17
C GLY A 79 3.94 -19.95 -23.22
N ILE A 80 3.04 -19.00 -22.97
CA ILE A 80 3.23 -17.91 -22.00
C ILE A 80 2.62 -18.34 -20.66
N ALA A 81 3.47 -18.86 -19.78
CA ALA A 81 3.07 -19.40 -18.47
C ALA A 81 3.50 -18.51 -17.29
N THR A 82 4.29 -17.48 -17.52
CA THR A 82 4.80 -16.55 -16.49
C THR A 82 4.70 -15.10 -16.98
N LEU A 83 4.79 -14.13 -16.07
CA LEU A 83 4.81 -12.72 -16.47
C LEU A 83 6.11 -12.39 -17.21
N ASP A 84 7.24 -12.96 -16.80
CA ASP A 84 8.51 -12.84 -17.53
C ASP A 84 8.39 -13.32 -18.99
N ALA A 85 7.77 -14.47 -19.23
CA ALA A 85 7.55 -14.99 -20.58
C ALA A 85 6.62 -14.12 -21.42
N LEU A 86 5.68 -13.40 -20.78
CA LEU A 86 4.82 -12.42 -21.44
C LEU A 86 5.62 -11.16 -21.80
N LEU A 87 6.45 -10.68 -20.87
CA LEU A 87 7.30 -9.49 -21.04
C LEU A 87 8.44 -9.69 -22.05
N SER A 88 8.86 -10.93 -22.27
CA SER A 88 9.89 -11.25 -23.26
C SER A 88 9.36 -11.26 -24.71
N LYS A 89 8.06 -11.05 -24.94
CA LYS A 89 7.47 -11.04 -26.28
C LYS A 89 7.31 -9.62 -26.80
N ASP A 90 7.57 -9.44 -28.09
CA ASP A 90 7.14 -8.25 -28.81
C ASP A 90 5.66 -8.34 -29.22
N LEU A 91 5.09 -7.22 -29.66
CA LEU A 91 3.67 -7.13 -30.04
C LEU A 91 3.33 -8.04 -31.24
N GLU A 92 4.26 -8.25 -32.17
CA GLU A 92 4.06 -9.11 -33.34
C GLU A 92 3.93 -10.59 -32.93
N SER A 93 4.79 -11.03 -32.00
CA SER A 93 4.75 -12.36 -31.43
C SER A 93 3.46 -12.60 -30.65
N LEU A 94 3.02 -11.63 -29.84
CA LEU A 94 1.75 -11.73 -29.11
C LEU A 94 0.56 -11.78 -30.07
N THR A 95 0.54 -10.93 -31.10
CA THR A 95 -0.49 -10.95 -32.15
C THR A 95 -0.55 -12.31 -32.82
N SER A 96 0.60 -12.90 -33.15
CA SER A 96 0.69 -14.23 -33.76
C SER A 96 0.14 -15.34 -32.86
N ILE A 97 0.38 -15.26 -31.55
CA ILE A 97 -0.18 -16.21 -30.56
C ILE A 97 -1.71 -16.11 -30.54
N PHE A 98 -2.25 -14.90 -30.46
CA PHE A 98 -3.71 -14.70 -30.44
C PHE A 98 -4.37 -15.06 -31.79
N GLU A 99 -3.70 -14.83 -32.92
CA GLU A 99 -4.19 -15.28 -34.23
C GLU A 99 -4.24 -16.80 -34.38
N ALA A 100 -3.22 -17.49 -33.85
CA ALA A 100 -3.24 -18.95 -33.77
C ALA A 100 -4.39 -19.45 -32.87
N ALA A 101 -4.58 -18.81 -31.71
CA ALA A 101 -5.69 -19.12 -30.81
C ALA A 101 -7.05 -18.90 -31.48
N ARG A 102 -7.24 -17.79 -32.19
CA ARG A 102 -8.46 -17.50 -32.96
C ARG A 102 -8.70 -18.54 -34.05
N THR A 103 -7.66 -18.91 -34.79
CA THR A 103 -7.71 -19.92 -35.86
C THR A 103 -8.12 -21.29 -35.31
N SER A 104 -7.69 -21.61 -34.08
CA SER A 104 -8.09 -22.84 -33.38
C SER A 104 -9.50 -22.79 -32.76
N GLY A 105 -10.16 -21.62 -32.77
CA GLY A 105 -11.48 -21.41 -32.17
C GLY A 105 -11.46 -21.19 -30.65
N LEU A 106 -10.29 -20.94 -30.06
CA LEU A 106 -10.12 -20.73 -28.62
C LEU A 106 -10.64 -19.36 -28.16
N ILE A 107 -10.46 -18.36 -29.01
CA ILE A 107 -10.93 -16.99 -28.79
C ILE A 107 -11.72 -16.54 -30.03
N ALA A 108 -12.69 -15.66 -29.83
CA ALA A 108 -13.46 -15.10 -30.94
C ALA A 108 -12.66 -14.04 -31.72
N ASP A 109 -11.99 -13.15 -30.99
CA ASP A 109 -11.34 -11.97 -31.54
C ASP A 109 -9.90 -11.83 -31.03
N VAL A 110 -9.03 -11.25 -31.84
CA VAL A 110 -7.64 -10.94 -31.49
C VAL A 110 -7.60 -9.56 -30.82
N PRO A 111 -6.95 -9.42 -29.64
CA PRO A 111 -6.77 -8.11 -29.01
C PRO A 111 -6.06 -7.13 -29.94
N ASP A 112 -6.53 -5.89 -29.97
CA ASP A 112 -5.85 -4.83 -30.73
C ASP A 112 -4.51 -4.42 -30.08
N SER A 113 -3.72 -3.61 -30.78
CA SER A 113 -2.40 -3.17 -30.29
C SER A 113 -2.47 -2.37 -28.99
N SER A 114 -3.58 -1.66 -28.74
CA SER A 114 -3.78 -0.90 -27.50
C SER A 114 -4.01 -1.84 -26.32
N ALA A 115 -4.84 -2.88 -26.51
CA ALA A 115 -5.09 -3.92 -25.52
C ALA A 115 -3.81 -4.72 -25.22
N LEU A 116 -3.04 -5.10 -26.25
CA LEU A 116 -1.75 -5.78 -26.08
C LEU A 116 -0.74 -4.91 -25.31
N PHE A 117 -0.65 -3.62 -25.64
CA PHE A 117 0.21 -2.69 -24.92
C PHE A 117 -0.21 -2.54 -23.45
N ALA A 118 -1.52 -2.41 -23.18
CA ALA A 118 -2.04 -2.35 -21.81
C ALA A 118 -1.69 -3.61 -21.02
N MET A 119 -1.86 -4.79 -21.63
CA MET A 119 -1.51 -6.09 -21.05
C MET A 119 -0.03 -6.19 -20.69
N VAL A 120 0.88 -5.83 -21.61
CA VAL A 120 2.34 -5.85 -21.35
C VAL A 120 2.72 -4.86 -20.24
N ARG A 121 2.14 -3.66 -20.25
CA ARG A 121 2.37 -2.65 -19.20
C ARG A 121 1.90 -3.13 -17.83
N GLU A 122 0.72 -3.74 -17.77
CA GLU A 122 0.16 -4.31 -16.54
C GLU A 122 1.01 -5.48 -16.05
N ALA A 123 1.43 -6.38 -16.95
CA ALA A 123 2.34 -7.47 -16.64
C ALA A 123 3.66 -6.97 -16.04
N ALA A 124 4.23 -5.90 -16.59
CA ALA A 124 5.44 -5.29 -16.05
C ALA A 124 5.19 -4.73 -14.64
N SER A 125 4.03 -4.12 -14.42
CA SER A 125 3.64 -3.62 -13.10
C SER A 125 3.50 -4.75 -12.07
N LEU A 126 2.95 -5.91 -12.45
CA LEU A 126 2.87 -7.05 -11.53
C LEU A 126 4.22 -7.72 -11.31
N HIS A 127 4.98 -7.99 -12.38
CA HIS A 127 6.26 -8.70 -12.33
C HIS A 127 7.32 -7.96 -11.50
N TYR A 128 7.45 -6.64 -11.72
CA TYR A 128 8.42 -5.83 -10.97
C TYR A 128 7.86 -5.29 -9.64
N GLY A 129 6.56 -5.43 -9.41
CA GLY A 129 5.93 -5.07 -8.15
C GLY A 129 5.98 -6.21 -7.13
N ALA A 130 5.79 -5.87 -5.86
CA ALA A 130 5.61 -6.87 -4.83
C ALA A 130 4.15 -7.33 -4.75
N THR A 131 3.96 -8.54 -4.23
CA THR A 131 2.65 -9.09 -3.92
C THR A 131 2.51 -9.28 -2.42
N LEU A 132 1.43 -8.74 -1.84
CA LEU A 132 1.04 -8.92 -0.45
C LEU A 132 -0.22 -9.74 -0.40
N GLN A 133 -0.28 -10.72 0.49
CA GLN A 133 -1.50 -11.48 0.70
C GLN A 133 -1.56 -12.07 2.11
N GLY A 134 -2.76 -12.46 2.52
CA GLY A 134 -2.95 -13.05 3.82
C GLY A 134 -4.35 -13.56 4.06
N VAL A 135 -4.55 -14.05 5.28
CA VAL A 135 -5.83 -14.51 5.81
C VAL A 135 -6.11 -13.76 7.10
N ILE A 136 -7.32 -13.20 7.22
CA ILE A 136 -7.77 -12.46 8.39
C ILE A 136 -8.88 -13.24 9.09
N ARG A 137 -8.69 -13.48 10.39
CA ARG A 137 -9.63 -14.19 11.28
C ARG A 137 -9.91 -13.36 12.52
N ASN A 138 -10.97 -13.70 13.25
CA ASN A 138 -11.18 -13.18 14.61
C ASN A 138 -10.53 -14.10 15.66
N ASP A 139 -10.68 -13.73 16.93
CA ASP A 139 -10.24 -14.50 18.10
C ASP A 139 -10.73 -15.96 18.13
N ALA A 140 -11.87 -16.25 17.51
CA ALA A 140 -12.43 -17.61 17.42
C ALA A 140 -11.91 -18.40 16.21
N GLY A 141 -10.96 -17.86 15.45
CA GLY A 141 -10.44 -18.45 14.22
C GLY A 141 -11.39 -18.35 13.03
N VAL A 142 -12.54 -17.67 13.18
CA VAL A 142 -13.53 -17.49 12.12
C VAL A 142 -13.01 -16.46 11.11
N PRO A 143 -12.98 -16.78 9.80
CA PRO A 143 -12.55 -15.81 8.80
C PRO A 143 -13.44 -14.56 8.75
N LEU A 144 -12.84 -13.41 8.48
CA LEU A 144 -13.55 -12.13 8.45
C LEU A 144 -13.65 -11.59 7.02
N GLU A 145 -14.88 -11.48 6.51
CA GLU A 145 -15.18 -10.86 5.21
C GLU A 145 -15.14 -9.33 5.26
N GLY A 146 -14.78 -8.71 4.14
CA GLY A 146 -14.92 -7.27 3.92
C GLY A 146 -13.95 -6.41 4.73
N VAL A 147 -12.97 -7.02 5.40
CA VAL A 147 -11.92 -6.30 6.15
C VAL A 147 -11.12 -5.46 5.17
N ALA A 148 -10.99 -4.17 5.43
CA ALA A 148 -10.20 -3.28 4.60
C ALA A 148 -8.71 -3.53 4.88
N VAL A 149 -7.93 -3.76 3.81
CA VAL A 149 -6.49 -3.92 3.89
C VAL A 149 -5.84 -2.89 2.99
N LEU A 150 -4.92 -2.11 3.56
CA LEU A 150 -4.26 -1.01 2.88
C LEU A 150 -2.73 -1.08 3.04
N SER A 151 -2.01 -0.67 2.01
CA SER A 151 -0.56 -0.49 2.04
C SER A 151 -0.21 0.66 1.10
N GLY A 152 -0.01 1.87 1.64
CA GLY A 152 0.09 3.08 0.81
C GLY A 152 -1.20 3.32 0.02
N ARG A 153 -1.11 3.69 -1.26
CA ARG A 153 -2.24 3.89 -2.17
C ARG A 153 -2.97 2.59 -2.53
N TYR A 154 -2.36 1.44 -2.24
CA TYR A 154 -2.91 0.15 -2.60
C TYR A 154 -3.93 -0.29 -1.54
N LYS A 155 -5.09 -0.73 -1.99
CA LYS A 155 -6.19 -1.14 -1.12
C LYS A 155 -6.94 -2.34 -1.68
N THR A 156 -7.38 -3.22 -0.78
CA THR A 156 -8.21 -4.37 -1.11
C THR A 156 -9.17 -4.66 0.05
N ARG A 157 -10.03 -5.66 -0.13
CA ARG A 157 -10.85 -6.20 0.96
C ARG A 157 -10.71 -7.71 1.02
N SER A 158 -10.81 -8.27 2.23
CA SER A 158 -10.89 -9.71 2.38
C SER A 158 -12.22 -10.25 1.82
N ASN A 159 -12.19 -11.43 1.23
CA ASN A 159 -13.38 -12.14 0.77
C ASN A 159 -14.10 -12.89 1.92
N ALA A 160 -15.18 -13.62 1.62
CA ALA A 160 -15.95 -14.43 2.59
C ALA A 160 -15.12 -15.41 3.42
N ARG A 161 -13.92 -15.76 2.94
CA ARG A 161 -12.97 -16.66 3.60
C ARG A 161 -11.85 -15.94 4.33
N GLY A 162 -11.95 -14.63 4.51
CA GLY A 162 -10.93 -13.80 5.15
C GLY A 162 -9.67 -13.59 4.31
N ILE A 163 -9.64 -14.06 3.07
CA ILE A 163 -8.46 -14.01 2.22
C ILE A 163 -8.39 -12.65 1.53
N TRP A 164 -7.21 -12.04 1.48
CA TRP A 164 -6.95 -10.78 0.80
C TRP A 164 -5.64 -10.83 0.00
N ARG A 165 -5.54 -10.00 -1.05
CA ARG A 165 -4.33 -9.85 -1.88
C ARG A 165 -4.23 -8.45 -2.48
N ILE A 166 -3.00 -7.94 -2.55
CA ILE A 166 -2.60 -6.71 -3.20
C ILE A 166 -1.37 -7.03 -4.07
N SER A 167 -1.50 -6.91 -5.37
CA SER A 167 -0.42 -7.21 -6.33
C SER A 167 0.09 -5.94 -7.00
N GLY A 168 1.32 -5.97 -7.52
CA GLY A 168 1.91 -4.83 -8.22
C GLY A 168 2.27 -3.66 -7.30
N VAL A 169 2.68 -3.96 -6.07
CA VAL A 169 3.10 -2.95 -5.08
C VAL A 169 4.51 -2.48 -5.38
N HIS A 170 4.62 -1.30 -5.98
CA HIS A 170 5.89 -0.65 -6.29
C HIS A 170 6.34 0.17 -5.08
N HIS A 171 7.41 -0.26 -4.44
CA HIS A 171 8.00 0.47 -3.33
C HIS A 171 9.50 0.17 -3.22
N HIS A 172 10.22 1.04 -2.51
CA HIS A 172 11.58 0.79 -2.07
C HIS A 172 11.61 0.64 -0.56
N GLY A 173 11.99 -0.53 -0.05
CA GLY A 173 12.23 -0.75 1.39
C GLY A 173 11.31 -1.80 2.00
N ALA A 174 10.77 -1.51 3.18
CA ALA A 174 9.84 -2.39 3.87
C ALA A 174 8.43 -1.78 3.81
N LEU A 175 7.41 -2.62 3.62
CA LEU A 175 6.03 -2.16 3.50
C LEU A 175 5.36 -2.04 4.87
N SER A 176 4.24 -1.34 4.91
CA SER A 176 3.38 -1.29 6.09
C SER A 176 1.98 -1.64 5.65
N VAL A 177 1.34 -2.57 6.37
CA VAL A 177 -0.02 -3.02 6.08
C VAL A 177 -0.93 -2.59 7.22
N PHE A 178 -2.02 -1.92 6.88
CA PHE A 178 -3.07 -1.48 7.79
C PHE A 178 -4.32 -2.30 7.54
N ILE A 179 -4.88 -2.86 8.61
CA ILE A 179 -6.03 -3.77 8.55
C ILE A 179 -7.10 -3.22 9.47
N SER A 180 -8.29 -2.94 8.92
CA SER A 180 -9.38 -2.32 9.67
C SER A 180 -10.75 -2.91 9.33
N LYS A 181 -11.58 -3.04 10.36
CA LYS A 181 -13.00 -3.44 10.25
C LYS A 181 -13.76 -2.92 11.46
N ASP A 182 -14.96 -2.42 11.25
CA ASP A 182 -15.82 -1.94 12.33
C ASP A 182 -16.10 -3.05 13.36
N GLY A 183 -16.01 -2.68 14.64
CA GLY A 183 -16.11 -3.63 15.76
C GLY A 183 -14.83 -4.40 16.07
N TYR A 184 -13.73 -4.09 15.39
CA TYR A 184 -12.40 -4.67 15.64
C TYR A 184 -11.36 -3.58 15.86
N VAL A 185 -10.33 -3.93 16.63
CA VAL A 185 -9.12 -3.10 16.78
C VAL A 185 -8.38 -3.04 15.44
N VAL A 186 -7.89 -1.85 15.06
CA VAL A 186 -7.07 -1.68 13.86
C VAL A 186 -5.70 -2.30 14.08
N GLU A 187 -5.26 -3.11 13.12
CA GLU A 187 -3.92 -3.71 13.14
C GLU A 187 -2.99 -2.97 12.17
N HIS A 188 -1.74 -2.82 12.58
CA HIS A 188 -0.65 -2.30 11.76
C HIS A 188 0.53 -3.26 11.79
N LEU A 189 0.88 -3.77 10.62
CA LEU A 189 2.00 -4.68 10.41
C LEU A 189 3.15 -3.89 9.78
N PRO A 190 4.13 -3.41 10.58
CA PRO A 190 5.28 -2.71 10.04
C PRO A 190 6.27 -3.70 9.43
N ASN A 191 7.08 -3.20 8.48
CA ASN A 191 8.15 -3.95 7.83
C ASN A 191 7.71 -5.25 7.14
N PHE A 192 6.55 -5.22 6.50
CA PHE A 192 6.04 -6.37 5.77
C PHE A 192 7.02 -6.77 4.65
N PRO A 193 7.45 -8.04 4.60
CA PRO A 193 8.41 -8.50 3.61
C PRO A 193 7.77 -8.46 2.23
N ALA A 194 8.33 -7.64 1.36
CA ALA A 194 7.90 -7.51 0.00
C ALA A 194 8.85 -8.30 -0.89
N GLN A 195 8.34 -9.35 -1.53
CA GLN A 195 9.11 -10.14 -2.49
C GLN A 195 8.74 -9.72 -3.91
N HIS A 196 9.77 -9.52 -4.74
CA HIS A 196 9.64 -9.28 -6.18
C HIS A 196 9.77 -10.64 -6.88
N ASP A 197 8.68 -11.41 -6.94
CA ASP A 197 8.62 -12.65 -7.73
C ASP A 197 7.16 -13.02 -8.02
N ASP A 198 6.93 -13.71 -9.14
CA ASP A 198 5.62 -14.02 -9.71
C ASP A 198 4.84 -15.05 -8.86
N PHE A 199 5.53 -15.83 -8.01
CA PHE A 199 4.95 -16.97 -7.31
C PHE A 199 5.30 -17.13 -5.83
N THR A 200 6.25 -16.35 -5.30
CA THR A 200 6.58 -16.42 -3.88
C THR A 200 5.62 -15.52 -3.10
N THR A 201 4.85 -16.16 -2.24
CA THR A 201 3.93 -15.45 -1.36
C THR A 201 4.12 -15.99 0.04
N GLU A 202 4.60 -15.14 0.92
CA GLU A 202 4.46 -15.39 2.35
C GLU A 202 2.99 -15.14 2.69
N LEU A 203 2.30 -16.19 3.14
CA LEU A 203 0.93 -16.06 3.59
C LEU A 203 0.94 -15.48 5.00
N VAL A 204 0.43 -14.26 5.16
CA VAL A 204 0.35 -13.64 6.49
C VAL A 204 -0.99 -13.93 7.13
N GLU A 205 -0.95 -14.58 8.29
CA GLU A 205 -2.12 -14.78 9.13
C GLU A 205 -2.26 -13.61 10.11
N THR A 206 -3.43 -12.98 10.12
CA THR A 206 -3.76 -11.90 11.04
C THR A 206 -5.00 -12.25 11.84
N ILE A 207 -4.92 -12.10 13.16
CA ILE A 207 -6.05 -12.23 14.07
C ILE A 207 -6.48 -10.82 14.45
N LEU A 208 -7.73 -10.46 14.16
CA LEU A 208 -8.33 -9.22 14.64
C LEU A 208 -9.07 -9.47 15.95
N HIS A 209 -8.74 -8.65 16.94
CA HIS A 209 -9.38 -8.64 18.23
C HIS A 209 -10.63 -7.76 18.21
N ALA A 210 -11.71 -8.23 18.84
CA ALA A 210 -12.91 -7.43 18.99
C ALA A 210 -12.61 -6.17 19.82
N GLY A 211 -13.08 -5.02 19.38
CA GLY A 211 -12.79 -3.76 20.06
C GLY A 211 -13.22 -2.52 19.30
N GLU A 212 -12.89 -1.36 19.85
CA GLU A 212 -13.14 -0.10 19.17
C GLU A 212 -12.15 0.07 18.01
N ASN A 213 -12.70 0.42 16.84
CA ASN A 213 -11.94 0.76 15.65
C ASN A 213 -11.34 2.16 15.84
N VAL A 214 -10.27 2.24 16.64
CA VAL A 214 -9.55 3.49 16.89
C VAL A 214 -8.54 3.70 15.75
N PRO A 215 -8.56 4.85 15.06
CA PRO A 215 -7.61 5.14 14.01
C PRO A 215 -6.16 5.00 14.46
N ILE A 216 -5.32 4.40 13.62
CA ILE A 216 -3.88 4.42 13.86
C ILE A 216 -3.36 5.78 13.41
N VAL A 217 -2.89 6.54 14.38
CA VAL A 217 -2.27 7.85 14.18
C VAL A 217 -0.78 7.73 14.46
N LEU A 218 0.03 7.89 13.42
CA LEU A 218 1.47 8.12 13.56
C LEU A 218 1.73 9.59 13.29
N ASP A 219 2.37 10.30 14.21
CA ASP A 219 2.59 11.73 14.10
C ASP A 219 4.05 12.10 14.38
N GLU A 220 4.76 12.62 13.37
CA GLU A 220 6.16 13.06 13.54
C GLU A 220 6.27 14.19 14.59
N TYR A 221 5.20 14.95 14.82
CA TYR A 221 5.15 15.96 15.88
C TYR A 221 5.23 15.29 17.27
N LEU A 222 4.66 14.09 17.43
CA LEU A 222 4.75 13.29 18.66
C LEU A 222 6.01 12.42 18.71
N GLY A 223 6.88 12.52 17.70
CA GLY A 223 8.12 11.75 17.61
C GLY A 223 7.94 10.37 16.99
N ASP A 224 6.79 10.06 16.39
CA ASP A 224 6.59 8.79 15.69
C ASP A 224 7.41 8.74 14.40
N ALA A 225 7.79 7.54 13.97
CA ALA A 225 8.39 7.31 12.67
C ALA A 225 7.27 6.96 11.67
N LEU A 226 7.17 7.73 10.59
CA LEU A 226 6.28 7.39 9.48
C LEU A 226 6.91 6.31 8.60
N PRO A 227 6.09 5.48 7.94
CA PRO A 227 6.56 4.61 6.87
C PRO A 227 7.08 5.44 5.67
N PRO A 228 7.79 4.81 4.73
CA PRO A 228 8.25 5.48 3.52
C PRO A 228 7.08 6.11 2.73
N LEU A 229 7.06 7.43 2.59
CA LEU A 229 5.92 8.18 2.04
C LEU A 229 5.72 8.03 0.51
N GLN A 230 6.64 7.39 -0.20
CA GLN A 230 6.64 7.28 -1.67
C GLN A 230 5.42 6.56 -2.24
N CYS A 231 4.77 5.73 -1.42
CA CYS A 231 3.66 4.88 -1.85
C CYS A 231 2.30 5.43 -1.41
N TYR A 232 2.23 6.56 -0.72
CA TYR A 232 1.00 7.04 -0.08
C TYR A 232 0.37 8.15 -0.92
N ASP A 233 -0.94 8.04 -1.13
CA ASP A 233 -1.70 9.17 -1.63
C ASP A 233 -1.66 10.28 -0.58
N THR A 234 -1.39 11.51 -1.02
CA THR A 234 -1.34 12.67 -0.13
C THR A 234 -2.76 13.22 0.01
N ASP A 235 -3.38 13.06 1.18
CA ASP A 235 -4.60 13.79 1.52
C ASP A 235 -4.22 15.06 2.28
N ILE A 236 -4.47 16.23 1.67
CA ILE A 236 -4.17 17.50 2.33
C ILE A 236 -5.38 17.90 3.18
N ARG A 237 -5.31 17.60 4.47
CA ARG A 237 -6.32 18.03 5.43
C ARG A 237 -5.99 19.41 6.00
N ILE A 238 -6.89 20.35 5.78
CA ILE A 238 -6.85 21.65 6.45
C ILE A 238 -7.52 21.47 7.81
N GLU A 239 -6.73 21.42 8.87
CA GLU A 239 -7.25 21.46 10.23
C GLU A 239 -7.58 22.90 10.62
N SER A 240 -8.78 23.13 11.15
CA SER A 240 -9.10 24.37 11.84
C SER A 240 -8.51 24.32 13.25
N THR A 241 -7.86 25.42 13.66
CA THR A 241 -7.39 25.81 15.01
C THR A 241 -7.92 25.03 16.22
N PRO A 242 -7.13 24.87 17.31
CA PRO A 242 -5.94 25.67 17.66
C PRO A 242 -4.61 25.17 17.09
N LEU A 243 -3.61 26.06 17.05
CA LEU A 243 -2.23 25.71 16.72
C LEU A 243 -1.64 24.80 17.79
N ARG A 244 -0.83 23.82 17.39
CA ARG A 244 -0.10 22.94 18.31
C ARG A 244 1.12 23.67 18.84
N GLU A 245 1.22 23.79 20.17
CA GLU A 245 2.38 24.40 20.81
C GLU A 245 3.67 23.66 20.45
N GLY A 246 4.72 24.39 20.10
CA GLY A 246 5.99 23.80 19.67
C GLY A 246 5.97 23.08 18.31
N ASP A 247 4.89 23.20 17.53
CA ASP A 247 4.88 22.77 16.12
C ASP A 247 5.80 23.68 15.29
N MET A 248 6.28 23.18 14.17
CA MET A 248 7.16 23.91 13.27
C MET A 248 6.43 24.12 11.97
N LEU A 249 6.03 25.36 11.72
CA LEU A 249 5.07 25.72 10.70
C LEU A 249 5.75 26.56 9.62
N ARG A 250 5.65 26.13 8.36
CA ARG A 250 6.12 26.90 7.21
C ARG A 250 5.00 27.76 6.64
N VAL A 251 5.29 29.02 6.37
CA VAL A 251 4.38 29.93 5.67
C VAL A 251 4.26 29.48 4.21
N HIS A 252 3.07 29.03 3.80
CA HIS A 252 2.83 28.53 2.46
C HIS A 252 2.21 29.59 1.54
N SER A 253 1.24 30.34 2.03
CA SER A 253 0.59 31.42 1.28
C SER A 253 0.03 32.49 2.22
N ILE A 254 -0.15 33.71 1.71
CA ILE A 254 -0.79 34.82 2.43
C ILE A 254 -2.10 35.12 1.71
N TYR A 255 -3.21 35.16 2.46
CA TYR A 255 -4.54 35.45 1.94
C TYR A 255 -4.72 36.96 1.69
N ALA A 256 -5.76 37.32 0.93
CA ALA A 256 -6.05 38.72 0.60
C ALA A 256 -6.33 39.60 1.84
N ASN A 257 -6.82 39.01 2.93
CA ASN A 257 -7.03 39.71 4.21
C ASN A 257 -5.79 39.70 5.12
N ASN A 258 -4.62 39.35 4.56
CA ASN A 258 -3.33 39.17 5.24
C ASN A 258 -3.23 37.98 6.21
N ASP A 259 -4.28 37.19 6.42
CA ASP A 259 -4.12 35.92 7.13
C ASP A 259 -3.10 35.04 6.43
N VAL A 260 -2.52 34.11 7.17
CA VAL A 260 -1.40 33.30 6.71
C VAL A 260 -1.81 31.84 6.72
N LYS A 261 -1.67 31.16 5.58
CA LYS A 261 -1.76 29.71 5.50
C LYS A 261 -0.39 29.15 5.89
N MET A 262 -0.37 28.41 6.99
CA MET A 262 0.81 27.75 7.50
C MET A 262 0.66 26.23 7.38
N VAL A 263 1.76 25.52 7.13
CA VAL A 263 1.77 24.07 6.97
C VAL A 263 2.77 23.49 7.95
N SER A 264 2.37 22.49 8.74
CA SER A 264 3.31 21.80 9.62
C SER A 264 4.41 21.12 8.81
N LEU A 265 5.63 21.23 9.32
CA LEU A 265 6.78 20.48 8.80
C LEU A 265 6.76 19.02 9.27
N PHE A 266 5.95 18.70 10.28
CA PHE A 266 5.74 17.35 10.75
C PHE A 266 4.52 16.75 10.05
N ASN A 267 4.76 15.67 9.33
CA ASN A 267 3.71 14.90 8.70
C ASN A 267 3.07 13.99 9.74
N ALA A 268 1.82 13.63 9.51
CA ALA A 268 1.20 12.53 10.19
C ALA A 268 0.63 11.53 9.20
N MET A 269 0.28 10.36 9.69
CA MET A 269 -0.47 9.38 8.96
C MET A 269 -1.63 8.93 9.85
N GLU A 270 -2.82 8.96 9.30
CA GLU A 270 -4.05 8.55 9.96
C GLU A 270 -4.70 7.49 9.08
N ASN A 271 -4.84 6.26 9.58
CA ASN A 271 -5.43 5.14 8.82
C ASN A 271 -4.83 4.96 7.42
N ASN A 272 -3.49 4.97 7.32
CA ASN A 272 -2.75 4.82 6.06
C ASN A 272 -2.93 5.98 5.06
N GLU A 273 -3.47 7.12 5.50
CA GLU A 273 -3.53 8.34 4.71
C GLU A 273 -2.50 9.34 5.23
N LEU A 274 -1.65 9.88 4.35
CA LEU A 274 -0.71 10.93 4.71
C LEU A 274 -1.49 12.22 4.99
N VAL A 275 -1.41 12.71 6.21
CA VAL A 275 -2.05 13.93 6.69
C VAL A 275 -1.02 15.06 6.76
N ILE A 276 -1.22 16.07 5.92
CA ILE A 276 -0.47 17.33 5.98
C ILE A 276 -1.34 18.39 6.66
N ARG A 277 -0.97 18.76 7.88
CA ARG A 277 -1.73 19.75 8.65
C ARG A 277 -1.47 21.16 8.18
N CYS A 278 -2.55 21.82 7.77
CA CYS A 278 -2.54 23.22 7.40
C CYS A 278 -3.35 24.03 8.39
N TYR A 279 -2.88 25.22 8.74
CA TYR A 279 -3.54 26.17 9.63
C TYR A 279 -3.75 27.50 8.92
N ARG A 280 -4.86 28.16 9.23
CA ARG A 280 -5.09 29.58 8.89
C ARG A 280 -4.86 30.41 10.13
N VAL A 281 -3.91 31.32 10.07
CA VAL A 281 -3.40 32.09 11.21
C VAL A 281 -3.63 33.56 10.94
N SER A 282 -4.19 34.28 11.92
CA SER A 282 -4.36 35.73 11.81
C SER A 282 -2.99 36.43 11.76
N ASN A 283 -2.85 37.43 10.88
CA ASN A 283 -1.63 38.25 10.83
C ASN A 283 -1.29 38.93 12.18
N LEU A 284 -2.28 39.14 13.04
CA LEU A 284 -2.11 39.74 14.37
C LEU A 284 -1.31 38.86 15.34
N GLN A 285 -1.15 37.56 15.04
CA GLN A 285 -0.36 36.64 15.87
C GLN A 285 1.15 36.69 15.57
N PHE A 286 1.55 37.44 14.54
CA PHE A 286 2.95 37.58 14.15
C PHE A 286 3.52 38.91 14.67
N ALA A 287 4.73 38.87 15.24
CA ALA A 287 5.45 40.08 15.66
C ALA A 287 5.98 40.90 14.47
N GLU A 288 6.12 40.28 13.31
CA GLU A 288 6.58 40.89 12.06
C GLU A 288 5.87 40.24 10.86
N THR A 289 5.88 40.90 9.70
CA THR A 289 5.22 40.37 8.50
C THR A 289 5.90 39.07 8.05
N PRO A 290 5.19 37.93 8.06
CA PRO A 290 5.79 36.65 7.66
C PRO A 290 6.07 36.62 6.17
N ALA A 291 7.27 36.15 5.79
CA ALA A 291 7.62 35.88 4.40
C ALA A 291 7.17 34.46 3.99
N ILE A 292 6.87 34.26 2.70
CA ILE A 292 6.67 32.90 2.16
C ILE A 292 7.91 32.05 2.44
N ASP A 293 7.68 30.77 2.76
CA ASP A 293 8.67 29.77 3.18
C ASP A 293 9.40 30.02 4.51
N SER A 294 9.12 31.14 5.21
CA SER A 294 9.63 31.33 6.56
C SER A 294 9.01 30.31 7.53
N ILE A 295 9.81 29.87 8.52
CA ILE A 295 9.43 28.86 9.51
C ILE A 295 9.15 29.54 10.83
N TRP A 296 8.06 29.15 11.47
CA TRP A 296 7.57 29.74 12.71
C TRP A 296 7.15 28.66 13.69
N GLN A 297 7.22 28.99 14.97
CA GLN A 297 6.87 28.11 16.07
C GLN A 297 5.81 28.79 16.96
N PRO A 298 4.65 28.15 17.20
CA PRO A 298 3.69 28.60 18.18
C PRO A 298 4.25 28.44 19.60
N LEU A 299 4.21 29.50 20.40
CA LEU A 299 4.68 29.55 21.79
C LEU A 299 3.71 30.40 22.61
N GLY A 300 3.04 29.81 23.60
CA GLY A 300 2.07 30.54 24.43
C GLY A 300 1.03 31.29 23.59
N ASP A 301 1.08 32.62 23.62
CA ASP A 301 0.14 33.54 22.97
C ASP A 301 0.58 34.07 21.60
N GLY A 302 1.72 33.63 21.06
CA GLY A 302 2.25 34.16 19.80
C GLY A 302 3.05 33.17 18.94
N LEU A 303 3.64 33.70 17.87
CA LEU A 303 4.49 32.97 16.93
C LEU A 303 5.91 33.56 16.93
N ARG A 304 6.90 32.67 17.01
CA ARG A 304 8.33 33.03 16.91
C ARG A 304 8.92 32.50 15.60
N GLN A 305 9.57 33.36 14.82
CA GLN A 305 10.29 32.93 13.64
C GLN A 305 11.52 32.10 14.03
N ILE A 306 11.75 30.99 13.35
CA ILE A 306 12.88 30.10 13.58
C ILE A 306 13.81 30.14 12.36
N PRO A 307 15.09 30.56 12.50
CA PRO A 307 16.02 30.67 11.39
C PRO A 307 16.60 29.29 11.03
N ILE A 308 15.79 28.43 10.41
CA ILE A 308 16.21 27.11 9.93
C ILE A 308 16.34 27.14 8.41
N ARG A 309 17.47 26.63 7.91
CA ARG A 309 17.64 26.34 6.48
C ARG A 309 16.88 25.05 6.13
N PRO A 310 16.32 24.92 4.91
CA PRO A 310 15.60 23.72 4.49
C PRO A 310 16.37 22.40 4.71
N GLN A 311 17.71 22.41 4.59
CA GLN A 311 18.55 21.22 4.81
C GLN A 311 18.59 20.75 6.27
N GLY A 312 18.20 21.59 7.23
CA GLY A 312 18.13 21.25 8.66
C GLY A 312 16.88 20.48 9.07
N ILE A 313 15.83 20.43 8.22
CA ILE A 313 14.54 19.80 8.54
C ILE A 313 14.69 18.29 8.84
N PRO A 314 15.44 17.49 8.04
CA PRO A 314 15.63 16.07 8.35
C PRO A 314 16.30 15.83 9.72
N LEU A 315 17.29 16.66 10.08
CA LEU A 315 17.96 16.59 11.38
C LEU A 315 16.99 16.94 12.52
N LEU A 316 16.19 17.99 12.35
CA LEU A 316 15.15 18.38 13.30
C LEU A 316 14.18 17.22 13.57
N LYS A 317 13.65 16.58 12.50
CA LYS A 317 12.77 15.41 12.63
C LYS A 317 13.45 14.24 13.33
N ARG A 318 14.75 14.02 13.07
CA ARG A 318 15.53 12.95 13.73
C ARG A 318 15.70 13.22 15.23
N LEU A 319 16.08 14.43 15.61
CA LEU A 319 16.29 14.79 17.01
C LEU A 319 14.98 14.75 17.81
N ARG A 320 13.85 15.12 17.19
CA ARG A 320 12.54 15.01 17.82
C ARG A 320 12.20 13.55 18.15
N ARG A 321 12.41 12.62 17.21
CA ARG A 321 12.24 11.17 17.45
C ARG A 321 13.06 10.65 18.64
N THR A 322 14.33 11.05 18.75
CA THR A 322 15.19 10.61 19.86
C THR A 322 14.81 11.20 21.21
N SER A 323 14.15 12.35 21.24
CA SER A 323 13.77 13.02 22.50
C SER A 323 12.59 12.32 23.19
N PHE A 324 11.75 11.63 22.42
CA PHE A 324 10.58 10.89 22.93
C PHE A 324 10.88 9.44 23.33
N SER A 325 12.00 8.86 22.89
CA SER A 325 12.31 7.44 23.15
C SER A 325 12.80 7.14 24.58
N GLY A 326 12.66 8.06 25.54
CA GLY A 326 13.22 7.87 26.90
C GLY A 326 12.64 8.73 28.03
N SER A 327 11.57 9.50 27.81
CA SER A 327 10.91 10.29 28.86
C SER A 327 9.40 10.38 28.65
N THR A 328 8.66 10.76 29.68
CA THR A 328 7.22 11.06 29.61
C THR A 328 6.95 12.14 28.55
N ARG A 329 5.92 11.94 27.72
CA ARG A 329 5.59 12.75 26.51
C ARG A 329 5.60 14.29 26.69
N ALA A 330 5.44 14.80 27.91
CA ALA A 330 5.41 16.24 28.19
C ALA A 330 6.82 16.86 28.40
N ASP A 331 7.74 16.15 29.05
CA ASP A 331 9.05 16.70 29.46
C ASP A 331 10.06 16.75 28.29
N SER A 332 9.88 15.89 27.29
CA SER A 332 10.74 15.77 26.09
C SER A 332 10.66 16.96 25.15
N VAL A 333 9.50 17.62 25.09
CA VAL A 333 9.22 18.70 24.13
C VAL A 333 10.01 19.96 24.52
N GLU A 334 9.94 20.36 25.78
CA GLU A 334 10.56 21.58 26.28
C GLU A 334 12.10 21.48 26.28
N ALA A 335 12.65 20.32 26.69
CA ALA A 335 14.09 20.07 26.68
C ALA A 335 14.69 20.09 25.27
N PHE A 336 13.99 19.53 24.27
CA PHE A 336 14.41 19.55 22.88
C PHE A 336 14.53 20.98 22.34
N PHE A 337 13.54 21.83 22.61
CA PHE A 337 13.53 23.20 22.09
C PHE A 337 14.53 24.12 22.79
N ASN A 338 14.75 23.97 24.09
CA ASN A 338 15.82 24.66 24.81
C ASN A 338 17.22 24.27 24.29
N GLY A 339 17.37 23.03 23.79
CA GLY A 339 18.58 22.59 23.08
C GLY A 339 18.79 23.27 21.73
N LEU A 340 17.74 23.45 20.92
CA LEU A 340 17.84 24.07 19.59
C LEU A 340 18.22 25.55 19.65
N THR A 341 17.72 26.30 20.63
CA THR A 341 18.13 27.70 20.87
C THR A 341 19.61 27.80 21.24
N SER A 342 20.17 26.76 21.87
CA SER A 342 21.59 26.66 22.20
C SER A 342 22.43 26.29 20.95
N PHE A 343 21.90 25.47 20.05
CA PHE A 343 22.58 25.05 18.82
C PHE A 343 22.66 26.15 17.75
N SER A 344 21.69 27.07 17.67
CA SER A 344 21.76 28.23 16.78
C SER A 344 22.92 29.19 17.10
N ILE A 345 23.54 29.08 18.28
CA ILE A 345 24.74 29.86 18.64
C ILE A 345 26.03 29.21 18.11
N ALA A 346 26.03 27.91 17.79
CA ALA A 346 27.23 27.17 17.42
C ALA A 346 27.43 26.98 15.90
N ILE A 347 26.42 27.29 15.06
CA ILE A 347 26.53 27.24 13.60
C ILE A 347 26.89 28.63 13.05
N ASN A 348 28.04 29.15 13.50
CA ASN A 348 28.78 30.22 12.85
C ASN A 348 30.26 30.02 13.21
N ASN A 349 30.89 29.12 12.46
CA ASN A 349 32.23 29.22 11.87
C ASN A 349 32.48 28.00 10.97
#